data_AF-X1KSN7-F1
#
_entry.id   AF-X1KSN7-F1
#
_cell.length_a   1.000
_cell.length_b   1.000
_cell.length_c   1.000
_cell.angle_alpha   90.00
_cell.angle_beta   90.00
_cell.angle_gamma   90.00
#
_symmetry.space_group_name_H-M   'P 1'
#
loop_
_entity.id
_entity.type
_entity.pdbx_description
1 polymer ?
#
loop_
_entity_poly.entity_id
_entity_poly.type
_entity_poly.pdbx_seq_one_letter_code
_entity_poly.pdbx_strand_id
1 'polypeptide(L)'
;ADKKTEELTEMVAENDEQLMEKYFEKGELSPEELIEGLRKSILNRQVFPIFIASALLNIGTQPILDGIVNFLPSPLEREEIEGEKGTVKLSLDQPFC
;
A
#
# COMPACT_ATOMS: atom_id res chain seq x y z
N ALA A 1 3.08 -20.60 -8.76
CA ALA A 1 3.09 -19.38 -7.93
C ALA A 1 3.14 -18.15 -8.84
N ASP A 2 3.93 -18.27 -9.90
CA ASP A 2 4.28 -17.24 -10.89
C ASP A 2 3.08 -16.50 -11.49
N LYS A 3 1.98 -17.20 -11.84
CA LYS A 3 0.78 -16.57 -12.41
C LYS A 3 0.18 -15.45 -11.52
N LYS A 4 0.16 -15.63 -10.20
CA LYS A 4 -0.40 -14.61 -9.28
C LYS A 4 0.54 -13.43 -9.08
N THR A 5 1.85 -13.69 -9.19
CA THR A 5 2.88 -12.64 -9.14
C THR A 5 2.84 -11.80 -10.41
N GLU A 6 2.64 -12.43 -11.56
CA GLU A 6 2.48 -11.75 -12.86
C GLU A 6 1.22 -10.89 -12.87
N GLU A 7 0.06 -11.46 -12.50
CA GLU A 7 -1.21 -10.70 -12.36
C GLU A 7 -1.08 -9.51 -11.39
N LEU A 8 -0.33 -9.67 -10.29
CA LEU A 8 -0.07 -8.56 -9.35
C LEU A 8 0.82 -7.48 -9.98
N THR A 9 1.84 -7.89 -10.73
CA THR A 9 2.80 -6.98 -11.38
C THR A 9 2.10 -6.15 -12.44
N GLU A 10 1.27 -6.78 -13.28
CA GLU A 10 0.41 -6.12 -14.25
C GLU A 10 -0.52 -5.11 -13.58
N MET A 11 -1.22 -5.51 -12.53
CA MET A 11 -2.14 -4.63 -11.80
C MET A 11 -1.44 -3.42 -11.19
N VAL A 12 -0.22 -3.58 -10.65
CA VAL A 12 0.56 -2.46 -10.10
C VAL A 12 1.04 -1.54 -11.21
N ALA A 13 1.52 -2.10 -12.33
CA ALA A 13 1.93 -1.33 -13.49
C ALA A 13 0.76 -0.53 -14.09
N GLU A 14 -0.44 -1.09 -14.14
CA GLU A 14 -1.65 -0.41 -14.65
C GLU A 14 -2.02 0.86 -13.88
N ASN A 15 -1.64 0.97 -12.61
CA ASN A 15 -1.98 2.09 -11.75
C ASN A 15 -0.95 3.23 -11.77
N ASP A 16 0.19 3.07 -12.46
CA ASP A 16 1.27 4.07 -12.56
C ASP A 16 1.87 4.08 -13.98
N GLU A 17 1.70 5.20 -14.71
CA GLU A 17 2.16 5.34 -16.10
C GLU A 17 3.66 5.04 -16.26
N GLN A 18 4.50 5.41 -15.28
CA GLN A 18 5.95 5.19 -15.36
C GLN A 18 6.29 3.71 -15.19
N LEU A 19 5.55 2.99 -14.33
CA LEU A 19 5.72 1.56 -14.15
C LEU A 19 5.21 0.79 -15.36
N MET A 20 4.11 1.23 -15.97
CA MET A 20 3.58 0.66 -17.20
C MET A 20 4.59 0.73 -18.36
N GLU A 21 5.16 1.91 -18.60
CA GLU A 21 6.18 2.08 -19.65
C GLU A 21 7.40 1.16 -19.42
N LYS A 22 7.93 1.14 -18.19
CA LYS A 22 9.07 0.26 -17.84
C LYS A 22 8.74 -1.21 -18.01
N TYR A 23 7.54 -1.63 -17.64
CA TYR A 23 7.08 -3.00 -17.79
C TYR A 23 7.01 -3.40 -19.27
N PHE A 24 6.52 -2.52 -20.16
CA PHE A 24 6.52 -2.79 -21.60
C PHE A 24 7.92 -2.81 -22.23
N GLU A 25 8.86 -1.99 -21.75
CA GLU A 25 10.23 -1.97 -22.27
C GLU A 25 11.07 -3.18 -21.82
N LYS A 26 10.98 -3.54 -20.54
CA LYS A 26 11.88 -4.52 -19.92
C LYS A 26 11.23 -5.88 -19.67
N GLY A 27 9.90 -5.95 -19.68
CA GLY A 27 9.11 -7.14 -19.36
C GLY A 27 8.96 -7.44 -17.87
N GLU A 28 9.71 -6.77 -16.99
CA GLU A 28 9.72 -7.00 -15.54
C GLU A 28 9.94 -5.69 -14.77
N LEU A 29 9.41 -5.62 -13.54
CA LEU A 29 9.67 -4.56 -12.56
C LEU A 29 10.64 -5.07 -11.50
N SER A 30 11.52 -4.20 -10.99
CA SER A 30 12.33 -4.56 -9.82
C SER A 30 11.46 -4.74 -8.57
N PRO A 31 11.89 -5.56 -7.58
CA PRO A 31 11.15 -5.74 -6.34
C PRO A 31 10.86 -4.41 -5.63
N GLU A 32 11.79 -3.47 -5.65
CA GLU A 32 11.64 -2.15 -5.04
C GLU A 32 10.57 -1.31 -5.75
N GLU A 33 10.57 -1.30 -7.09
CA GLU A 33 9.56 -0.60 -7.89
C GLU A 33 8.17 -1.19 -7.67
N LEU A 34 8.06 -2.51 -7.60
CA LEU A 34 6.81 -3.20 -7.33
C LEU A 34 6.26 -2.84 -5.93
N ILE A 35 7.11 -2.83 -4.91
CA ILE A 35 6.71 -2.47 -3.54
C ILE A 35 6.24 -1.02 -3.47
N GLU A 36 6.97 -0.10 -4.10
CA GLU A 36 6.60 1.32 -4.09
C GLU A 36 5.31 1.58 -4.87
N GLY A 37 5.18 0.98 -6.06
CA GLY A 37 3.96 1.05 -6.87
C GLY A 37 2.76 0.46 -6.14
N LEU A 38 2.94 -0.68 -5.46
CA LEU A 38 1.90 -1.31 -4.67
C LEU A 38 1.46 -0.42 -3.50
N ARG A 39 2.41 0.19 -2.76
CA ARG A 39 2.08 1.14 -1.68
C ARG A 39 1.28 2.32 -2.21
N LYS A 40 1.71 2.96 -3.31
CA LYS A 40 0.98 4.07 -3.94
C LYS A 40 -0.44 3.66 -4.34
N SER A 41 -0.58 2.50 -4.98
CA SER A 41 -1.89 1.96 -5.40
C SER A 41 -2.82 1.71 -4.21
N ILE A 42 -2.28 1.26 -3.07
CA ILE A 42 -3.04 1.03 -1.83
C ILE A 42 -3.48 2.36 -1.21
N LEU A 43 -2.57 3.35 -1.11
CA LEU A 43 -2.88 4.67 -0.56
C LEU A 43 -3.95 5.40 -1.38
N ASN A 44 -3.94 5.21 -2.70
CA ASN A 44 -4.94 5.75 -3.62
C ASN A 44 -6.24 4.95 -3.69
N ARG A 45 -6.37 3.86 -2.92
CA ARG A 45 -7.55 2.96 -2.89
C ARG A 45 -7.83 2.28 -4.24
N GLN A 46 -6.80 2.07 -5.06
CA GLN A 46 -6.89 1.36 -6.34
C GLN A 46 -6.71 -0.16 -6.14
N VAL A 47 -5.87 -0.54 -5.18
CA VAL A 47 -5.57 -1.93 -4.84
C VAL A 47 -5.86 -2.19 -3.36
N PHE A 48 -6.49 -3.33 -3.08
CA PHE A 48 -6.76 -3.79 -1.71
C PHE A 48 -6.08 -5.15 -1.49
N PRO A 49 -5.03 -5.22 -0.65
CA PRO A 49 -4.29 -6.45 -0.46
C PRO A 49 -5.12 -7.45 0.37
N ILE A 50 -5.16 -8.71 -0.09
CA ILE A 50 -5.85 -9.80 0.60
C ILE A 50 -4.81 -10.75 1.20
N PHE A 51 -4.81 -10.88 2.52
CA PHE A 51 -3.96 -11.81 3.25
C PHE A 51 -4.73 -13.05 3.69
N ILE A 52 -4.08 -14.22 3.65
CA ILE A 52 -4.63 -15.47 4.15
C ILE A 52 -3.94 -15.78 5.49
N ALA A 53 -4.72 -15.95 6.55
CA ALA A 53 -4.20 -16.22 7.89
C ALA A 53 -5.18 -17.05 8.72
N SER A 54 -4.68 -17.68 9.77
CA SER A 54 -5.48 -18.36 10.79
C SER A 54 -5.04 -17.86 12.17
N ALA A 55 -5.88 -17.03 12.79
CA ALA A 55 -5.65 -16.53 14.14
C ALA A 55 -5.62 -17.67 15.17
N LEU A 56 -6.51 -18.65 15.03
CA LEU A 56 -6.58 -19.79 15.95
C LEU A 56 -5.30 -20.63 15.96
N LEU A 57 -4.67 -20.80 14.79
CA LEU A 57 -3.45 -21.59 14.64
C LEU A 57 -2.18 -20.74 14.71
N ASN A 58 -2.31 -19.42 14.93
CA ASN A 58 -1.22 -18.45 14.87
C ASN A 58 -0.42 -18.49 13.54
N ILE A 59 -1.11 -18.66 12.41
CA ILE A 59 -0.50 -18.69 11.08
C ILE A 59 -0.77 -17.35 10.37
N GLY A 60 0.28 -16.70 9.88
CA GLY A 60 0.17 -15.50 9.04
C GLY A 60 0.19 -14.17 9.81
N THR A 61 0.34 -14.17 11.14
CA THR A 61 0.39 -12.94 11.94
C THR A 61 1.57 -12.04 11.57
N GLN A 62 2.78 -12.60 11.41
CA GLN A 62 3.98 -11.82 11.07
C GLN A 62 3.83 -11.13 9.68
N PRO A 63 3.48 -11.84 8.59
CA PRO A 63 3.25 -11.20 7.29
C PRO A 63 2.17 -10.11 7.31
N ILE A 64 1.11 -10.28 8.11
CA ILE A 64 0.06 -9.26 8.24
C ILE A 64 0.63 -8.00 8.89
N LEU A 65 1.38 -8.14 9.99
CA LEU A 65 1.99 -7.00 10.67
C LEU A 65 3.02 -6.29 9.78
N ASP A 66 3.84 -7.05 9.06
CA ASP A 66 4.78 -6.48 8.09
C ASP A 66 4.04 -5.75 6.97
N GLY A 67 2.94 -6.31 6.47
CA GLY A 67 2.09 -5.67 5.46
C GLY A 67 1.48 -4.36 5.96
N ILE A 68 1.03 -4.31 7.21
CA ILE A 68 0.50 -3.10 7.84
C ILE A 68 1.57 -2.00 7.86
N VAL A 69 2.79 -2.32 8.30
CA VAL A 69 3.89 -1.34 8.39
C VAL A 69 4.30 -0.84 7.00
N ASN A 70 4.39 -1.73 6.01
CA ASN A 70 4.91 -1.38 4.69
C ASN A 70 3.90 -0.67 3.81
N PHE A 71 2.60 -1.00 3.90
CA PHE A 71 1.63 -0.57 2.89
C PHE A 71 0.56 0.39 3.39
N LEU A 72 0.31 0.46 4.70
CA LEU A 72 -0.71 1.37 5.24
C LEU A 72 -0.13 2.76 5.54
N PRO A 73 -0.98 3.81 5.51
CA PRO A 73 -0.54 5.16 5.82
C PRO A 73 -0.26 5.33 7.32
N SER A 74 0.81 6.05 7.61
CA SER A 74 1.04 6.69 8.89
C SER A 74 -0.05 7.75 9.14
N PRO A 75 -0.44 8.01 10.40
CA PRO A 75 -1.37 9.11 10.72
C PRO A 75 -0.95 10.47 10.15
N LEU A 76 0.36 10.71 10.00
CA LEU A 76 0.92 11.94 9.42
C LEU A 76 0.75 12.04 7.89
N GLU A 77 0.46 10.92 7.21
CA GLU A 77 0.22 10.89 5.75
C GLU A 77 -1.26 11.17 5.41
N ARG A 78 -2.10 11.42 6.41
CA ARG A 78 -3.50 11.80 6.23
C ARG A 78 -3.60 13.31 5.95
N GLU A 79 -4.61 13.72 5.18
CA GLU A 79 -4.96 15.13 5.01
C GLU A 79 -5.60 15.73 6.28
N GLU A 80 -5.52 17.06 6.41
CA GLU A 80 -6.18 17.79 7.50
C GLU A 80 -7.70 17.58 7.45
N ILE A 81 -8.32 17.45 8.63
CA ILE A 81 -9.75 17.19 8.75
C ILE A 81 -10.45 18.50 9.17
N GLU A 82 -11.47 18.90 8.42
CA GLU A 82 -12.36 20.00 8.82
C GLU A 82 -13.42 19.49 9.80
N GLY A 83 -13.38 20.00 11.03
CA GLY A 83 -14.43 19.80 12.02
C GLY A 83 -15.32 21.03 12.16
N GLU A 84 -16.44 20.91 12.89
CA GLU A 84 -17.35 22.04 13.16
C GLU A 84 -16.67 23.25 13.84
N LYS A 85 -15.53 23.04 14.51
CA LYS A 85 -14.76 24.08 15.20
C LYS A 85 -13.51 24.56 14.45
N GLY A 86 -13.37 24.17 13.19
CA GLY A 86 -12.23 24.52 12.34
C GLY A 86 -11.34 23.33 11.98
N THR A 87 -10.28 23.62 11.23
CA THR A 87 -9.34 22.64 10.70
C THR A 87 -8.34 22.22 11.78
N VAL A 88 -8.24 20.91 12.04
CA VAL A 88 -7.24 20.35 12.97
C VAL A 88 -5.99 20.00 12.18
N LYS A 89 -4.87 20.63 12.53
CA LYS A 89 -3.56 20.30 11.96
C LYS A 89 -3.00 19.06 12.64
N LEU A 90 -2.61 18.08 11.84
CA LEU A 90 -1.97 16.86 12.31
C LEU A 90 -0.58 17.19 12.85
N SER A 91 -0.34 16.86 14.12
CA SER A 91 0.96 17.01 14.77
C SER A 91 1.16 15.94 15.83
N LEU A 92 2.41 15.50 16.01
CA LEU A 92 2.75 14.45 16.98
C LEU A 92 2.48 14.87 18.44
N ASP A 93 2.41 16.18 18.69
CA ASP A 93 2.28 16.77 20.02
C ASP A 93 0.82 17.01 20.44
N GLN A 94 -0.17 16.67 19.60
CA GLN A 94 -1.59 16.88 19.87
C GLN A 94 -2.34 15.55 20.07
N PRO A 95 -3.39 15.54 20.92
CA PRO A 95 -4.20 14.35 21.09
C PRO A 95 -4.93 14.02 19.79
N PHE A 96 -4.79 12.76 19.36
CA PHE A 96 -5.35 12.17 18.12
C PHE A 96 -4.63 12.48 16.80
N CYS A 97 -3.40 13.01 16.86
CA CYS A 97 -2.71 13.69 15.75
C CYS A 97 -3.35 15.06 15.46
#